data_AF-A0A7V9FIG6-F1
#
_entry.id   AF-A0A7V9FIG6-F1
#
_cell.length_a   1.000
_cell.length_b   1.000
_cell.length_c   1.000
_cell.angle_alpha   90.00
_cell.angle_beta   90.00
_cell.angle_gamma   90.00
#
_symmetry.space_group_name_H-M   'P 1'
#
loop_
_entity.id
_entity.type
_entity.pdbx_description
1 polymer ?
#
loop_
_entity_poly.entity_id
_entity_poly.type
_entity_poly.pdbx_seq_one_letter_code
_entity_poly.pdbx_strand_id
1 'polypeptide(L)' 'MTSARDNGRSAETDILTLEEVAAYLRLTPQTIYKWAQEKRIPGAKLGKEWRFRKSIIDRWLDDQILRDDSGFSHLRDR' A
#
# COMPACT_ATOMS: atom_id res chain seq x y z
N MET A 1 -12.08 26.52 7.23
CA MET A 1 -12.63 26.52 5.86
C MET A 1 -11.55 26.03 4.90
N THR A 2 -11.53 24.73 4.60
CA THR A 2 -11.04 24.20 3.32
C THR A 2 -12.01 23.09 2.93
N SER A 3 -12.58 23.24 1.74
CA SER A 3 -13.68 22.53 1.08
C SER A 3 -13.83 21.05 1.44
N ALA A 4 -15.02 20.57 1.83
CA ALA A 4 -16.20 20.37 0.98
C ALA A 4 -15.96 19.40 -0.20
N ARG A 5 -16.28 18.12 0.05
CA ARG A 5 -17.21 17.28 -0.71
C ARG A 5 -16.97 17.12 -2.22
N ASP A 6 -16.19 16.11 -2.56
CA ASP A 6 -16.38 15.13 -3.66
C ASP A 6 -15.43 13.96 -3.29
N ASN A 7 -15.78 12.68 -3.34
CA ASN A 7 -15.88 11.99 -4.62
C ASN A 7 -16.30 10.52 -4.40
N GLY A 8 -17.50 10.17 -4.86
CA GLY A 8 -18.01 8.80 -4.91
C GLY A 8 -17.46 7.96 -6.06
N ARG A 9 -16.43 8.40 -6.79
CA ARG A 9 -15.84 7.68 -7.94
C ARG A 9 -14.34 7.97 -8.10
N SER A 10 -13.44 7.39 -7.30
CA SER A 10 -11.99 7.44 -7.62
C SER A 10 -11.05 6.45 -6.93
N ALA A 11 -11.53 5.49 -6.13
CA ALA A 11 -10.63 4.57 -5.41
C ALA A 11 -9.65 3.80 -6.33
N GLU A 12 -10.00 3.60 -7.61
CA GLU A 12 -9.14 2.92 -8.60
C GLU A 12 -8.02 3.80 -9.18
N THR A 13 -8.18 5.13 -9.16
CA THR A 13 -7.21 6.11 -9.70
C THR A 13 -6.42 6.87 -8.64
N ASP A 14 -6.72 6.66 -7.36
CA ASP A 14 -6.03 7.32 -6.25
C ASP A 14 -4.52 7.04 -6.26
N ILE A 15 -3.73 8.11 -6.23
CA ILE A 15 -2.28 8.07 -6.12
C ILE A 15 -1.88 8.56 -4.73
N LEU A 16 -1.30 7.66 -3.95
CA LEU A 16 -0.85 7.89 -2.59
C LEU A 16 0.62 8.30 -2.56
N THR A 17 0.95 9.16 -1.59
CA THR A 17 2.31 9.42 -1.15
C THR A 17 2.82 8.29 -0.25
N LEU A 18 4.11 8.34 0.07
CA LEU A 18 4.74 7.40 1.00
C LEU A 18 4.11 7.45 2.40
N GLU A 19 3.79 8.64 2.90
CA GLU A 19 3.17 8.83 4.22
C GLU A 19 1.75 8.27 4.25
N GLU A 20 0.99 8.47 3.18
CA GLU A 20 -0.36 7.93 3.05
C GLU A 20 -0.36 6.39 2.96
N VAL A 21 0.59 5.79 2.23
CA VAL A 21 0.74 4.32 2.22
C VAL A 21 1.13 3.80 3.60
N ALA A 22 2.01 4.49 4.32
CA ALA A 22 2.40 4.11 5.67
C ALA A 22 1.18 4.13 6.62
N ALA A 23 0.39 5.20 6.58
CA ALA A 23 -0.86 5.29 7.33
C ALA A 23 -1.87 4.21 6.92
N TYR A 24 -2.00 3.95 5.62
CA TYR A 24 -2.93 2.97 5.06
C TYR A 24 -2.61 1.54 5.51
N LEU A 25 -1.32 1.16 5.46
CA LEU A 25 -0.85 -0.17 5.86
C LEU A 25 -0.55 -0.29 7.36
N ARG A 26 -0.74 0.80 8.13
CA ARG A 26 -0.39 0.91 9.56
C ARG A 26 1.07 0.58 9.85
N LEU A 27 1.97 1.06 9.00
CA LEU A 27 3.42 0.91 9.11
C LEU A 27 4.09 2.27 9.29
N THR A 28 5.37 2.27 9.64
CA THR A 28 6.13 3.52 9.68
C THR A 28 6.53 3.96 8.26
N PRO A 29 6.62 5.28 7.97
CA PRO A 29 7.14 5.78 6.70
C PRO A 29 8.52 5.21 6.35
N GLN A 30 9.38 4.99 7.36
CA GLN A 30 10.71 4.43 7.16
C GLN A 30 10.65 3.00 6.61
N THR A 31 9.72 2.18 7.09
CA THR A 31 9.49 0.82 6.57
C THR A 31 9.05 0.86 5.10
N ILE A 32 8.08 1.71 4.76
CA ILE A 32 7.60 1.85 3.38
C ILE A 32 8.72 2.38 2.47
N TYR A 33 9.50 3.36 2.92
CA TYR A 33 10.65 3.87 2.20
C TYR A 33 11.65 2.76 1.87
N LYS A 34 12.02 1.96 2.88
CA LYS A 34 12.95 0.85 2.71
C LYS A 34 12.40 -0.18 1.71
N TRP A 35 11.14 -0.59 1.87
CA TRP A 35 10.50 -1.53 0.95
C TRP A 35 10.42 -1.01 -0.48
N ALA A 36 10.18 0.30 -0.68
CA ALA A 36 10.15 0.90 -2.01
C ALA A 36 11.55 0.90 -2.65
N GLN A 37 12.60 1.22 -1.88
CA GLN A 37 14.00 1.11 -2.34
C GLN A 37 14.37 -0.34 -2.71
N GLU A 38 13.94 -1.30 -1.89
CA GLU A 38 14.17 -2.74 -2.08
C GLU A 38 13.24 -3.37 -3.14
N LYS A 39 12.35 -2.60 -3.77
CA LYS A 39 11.32 -3.07 -4.71
C LYS A 39 10.41 -4.18 -4.15
N ARG A 40 10.22 -4.21 -2.83
CA ARG A 40 9.35 -5.16 -2.10
C ARG A 40 7.88 -4.75 -2.11
N ILE A 41 7.62 -3.45 -2.24
CA ILE A 41 6.28 -2.87 -2.38
C ILE A 41 6.20 -2.15 -3.75
N PRO A 42 5.11 -2.31 -4.51
CA PRO A 42 4.99 -1.69 -5.82
C PRO A 42 4.75 -0.19 -5.70
N GLY A 43 5.71 0.60 -6.19
CA GLY A 43 5.63 2.05 -6.26
C GLY A 43 6.60 2.61 -7.29
N ALA A 44 6.39 3.86 -7.69
CA ALA A 44 7.24 4.56 -8.65
C ALA A 44 7.86 5.80 -8.01
N LYS A 45 9.15 6.02 -8.27
CA LYS A 45 9.85 7.24 -7.87
C LYS A 45 9.71 8.27 -8.98
N LEU A 46 8.96 9.34 -8.72
CA LEU A 46 8.77 10.46 -9.65
C LEU A 46 9.50 11.67 -9.10
N GLY A 47 10.68 11.96 -9.67
CA GLY A 47 11.59 12.98 -9.16
C GLY A 47 12.12 12.61 -7.77
N LYS A 48 11.78 13.43 -6.76
CA LYS A 48 12.22 13.23 -5.37
C LYS A 48 11.22 12.47 -4.50
N GLU A 49 10.00 12.26 -5.00
CA GLU A 49 8.92 11.65 -4.24
C GLU A 49 8.60 10.24 -4.73
N TRP A 50 8.05 9.43 -3.82
CA TRP A 50 7.44 8.13 -4.16
C TRP A 50 5.93 8.28 -4.33
N ARG A 51 5.39 7.62 -5.35
CA ARG A 51 3.97 7.57 -5.63
C ARG A 51 3.51 6.14 -5.80
N PHE A 52 2.34 5.85 -5.25
CA PHE A 52 1.77 4.52 -5.16
C PHE A 52 0.33 4.56 -5.64
N ARG A 53 -0.02 3.78 -6.66
CA ARG A 53 -1.43 3.67 -7.05
C ARG A 53 -2.15 2.79 -6.03
N LYS A 54 -3.21 3.30 -5.41
CA LYS A 54 -3.96 2.60 -4.36
C LYS A 54 -4.41 1.20 -4.80
N SER A 55 -5.04 1.07 -5.96
CA SER A 55 -5.48 -0.23 -6.50
C SER A 55 -4.33 -1.25 -6.68
N ILE A 56 -3.09 -0.80 -6.89
CA ILE A 56 -1.93 -1.70 -6.98
C ILE A 56 -1.47 -2.12 -5.58
N ILE A 57 -1.49 -1.21 -4.61
CA ILE A 57 -1.21 -1.53 -3.20
C ILE A 57 -2.25 -2.51 -2.64
N ASP A 58 -3.54 -2.32 -2.96
CA ASP A 58 -4.62 -3.22 -2.55
C ASP A 58 -4.36 -4.66 -3.03
N ARG A 59 -4.07 -4.82 -4.33
CA ARG A 59 -3.77 -6.14 -4.93
C ARG A 59 -2.49 -6.75 -4.36
N TRP A 60 -1.48 -5.92 -4.12
CA TRP A 60 -0.24 -6.39 -3.52
C TRP A 60 -0.46 -6.87 -2.09
N LEU A 61 -1.24 -6.15 -1.29
CA LEU A 61 -1.58 -6.57 0.06
C LEU A 61 -2.35 -7.89 0.07
N ASP A 62 -3.33 -8.05 -0.82
CA ASP A 62 -4.07 -9.30 -1.00
C ASP A 62 -3.14 -10.46 -1.37
N ASP A 63 -2.22 -10.25 -2.33
CA ASP A 63 -1.19 -11.23 -2.69
C ASP A 63 -0.26 -11.56 -1.52
N GLN A 64 0.11 -10.60 -0.66
CA GLN A 64 0.90 -10.88 0.55
C GLN A 64 0.14 -11.69 1.61
N ILE A 65 -1.18 -11.52 1.70
CA ILE A 65 -2.03 -12.30 2.61
C ILE A 65 -2.22 -13.72 2.07
N LEU A 66 -2.38 -13.87 0.75
CA LEU A 66 -2.60 -15.15 0.08
C LEU A 66 -1.31 -15.96 -0.15
N ARG A 67 -0.16 -15.27 -0.32
CA ARG A 67 1.17 -15.89 -0.27
C ARG A 67 1.46 -16.22 1.19
N ASP A 68 1.04 -17.40 1.55
CA ASP A 68 1.25 -18.14 2.78
C ASP A 68 2.73 -18.23 3.21
N ASP A 69 3.33 -17.10 3.61
CA ASP A 69 4.51 -17.00 4.50
C ASP A 69 4.08 -16.50 5.90
N SER A 70 2.79 -16.23 6.06
CA SER A 70 2.15 -16.08 7.36
C SER A 70 2.11 -17.47 7.98
N GLY A 71 2.80 -17.72 9.09
CA GLY A 71 2.86 -19.02 9.80
C GLY A 71 1.53 -19.59 10.32
N PHE A 72 0.40 -19.25 9.69
CA PHE A 72 -0.96 -19.69 9.95
C PHE A 72 -1.42 -20.86 9.07
N SER A 73 -0.60 -21.32 8.11
CA SER A 73 -0.86 -22.52 7.29
C SER A 73 -1.21 -23.77 8.13
N HIS A 74 -0.66 -23.87 9.34
CA HIS A 74 -0.91 -24.98 10.25
C HIS A 74 -2.32 -25.01 10.87
N LEU A 75 -3.14 -23.98 10.65
CA LEU A 75 -4.50 -23.89 11.22
C LEU A 75 -5.60 -24.37 10.27
N ARG A 76 -5.26 -24.84 9.06
CA ARG A 76 -6.25 -25.30 8.07
C ARG A 76 -6.57 -26.80 8.15
N ASP A 77 -5.93 -27.52 9.07
CA ASP A 77 -6.15 -28.94 9.32
C ASP A 77 -6.49 -29.15 10.80
N ARG A 78 -7.75 -28.91 11.19
CA ARG A 78 -8.33 -29.39 12.45
C ARG A 78 -9.85 -29.43 12.41
#